data_AF-A0A7U6KGR9-F1
#
_entry.id   AF-A0A7U6KGR9-F1
#
_cell.length_a   1.000
_cell.length_b   1.000
_cell.length_c   1.000
_cell.angle_alpha   90.00
_cell.angle_beta   90.00
_cell.angle_gamma   90.00
#
_symmetry.space_group_name_H-M   'P 1'
#
loop_
_entity.id
_entity.type
_entity.pdbx_description
1 polymer ?
#
loop_
_entity_poly.entity_id
_entity_poly.type
_entity_poly.pdbx_seq_one_letter_code
_entity_poly.pdbx_strand_id
1 'polypeptide(L)'
;MQEKEMVSDYLAGLNASLAGYGSIISQCENPELRQTIQDMRNQDEIRQYSLFKIAKEKGYYIPAQQATQEEIAKVNQEMSQG
;
A
#
# COMPACT_ATOMS: atom_id res chain seq x y z
N MET A 1 1.30 -15.96 17.81
CA MET A 1 -0.01 -15.29 17.57
C MET A 1 0.10 -13.80 17.84
N GLN A 2 0.52 -13.37 19.04
CA GLN A 2 0.68 -11.94 19.37
C GLN A 2 1.54 -11.15 18.38
N GLU A 3 2.70 -11.67 17.95
CA GLU A 3 3.55 -10.97 16.98
C GLU A 3 2.86 -10.78 15.61
N LYS A 4 2.14 -11.81 15.13
CA LYS A 4 1.37 -11.74 13.89
C LYS A 4 0.28 -10.66 13.98
N GLU A 5 -0.47 -10.64 15.08
CA GLU A 5 -1.51 -9.63 15.34
C GLU A 5 -0.92 -8.22 15.39
N MET A 6 0.18 -8.01 16.15
CA MET A 6 0.86 -6.71 16.20
C MET A 6 1.32 -6.24 14.82
N VAL A 7 1.90 -7.14 14.01
CA VAL A 7 2.34 -6.81 12.65
C VAL A 7 1.14 -6.49 11.75
N SER A 8 0.05 -7.24 11.85
CA SER A 8 -1.17 -6.99 11.10
C SER A 8 -1.83 -5.66 11.48
N ASP A 9 -1.93 -5.36 12.78
CA ASP A 9 -2.51 -4.11 13.27
C ASP A 9 -1.67 -2.90 12.84
N TYR A 10 -0.34 -3.02 12.92
CA TYR A 10 0.53 -1.94 12.50
C TYR A 10 0.51 -1.74 10.97
N LEU A 11 0.46 -2.81 10.18
CA LEU A 11 0.23 -2.72 8.72
C LEU A 11 -1.11 -2.05 8.39
N ALA A 12 -2.18 -2.39 9.12
CA ALA A 12 -3.49 -1.78 8.94
C ALA A 12 -3.46 -0.27 9.26
N GLY A 13 -2.76 0.11 10.34
CA GLY A 13 -2.53 1.51 10.70
C GLY A 13 -1.79 2.28 9.62
N LEU A 14 -0.69 1.73 9.09
CA LEU A 14 0.07 2.36 8.00
C LEU A 14 -0.78 2.52 6.74
N ASN A 15 -1.57 1.51 6.37
CA ASN A 15 -2.47 1.59 5.21
C ASN A 15 -3.54 2.68 5.39
N ALA A 16 -4.11 2.81 6.59
CA ALA A 16 -5.08 3.86 6.92
C ALA A 16 -4.44 5.26 6.83
N SER A 17 -3.24 5.44 7.39
CA SER A 17 -2.47 6.69 7.28
C SER A 17 -2.18 7.07 5.83
N LEU A 18 -1.74 6.11 5.00
CA LEU A 18 -1.47 6.35 3.58
C LEU A 18 -2.70 6.84 2.82
N ALA A 19 -3.86 6.23 3.06
CA ALA A 19 -5.14 6.69 2.50
C ALA A 19 -5.50 8.11 3.00
N GLY A 20 -5.32 8.36 4.30
CA GLY A 20 -5.55 9.67 4.91
C GLY A 20 -4.68 10.77 4.30
N TYR A 21 -3.38 10.54 4.17
CA TYR A 21 -2.47 11.50 3.54
C TYR A 21 -2.89 11.83 2.11
N GLY A 22 -3.29 10.84 1.32
CA GLY A 22 -3.79 11.06 -0.05
C GLY A 22 -4.97 12.04 -0.10
N SER A 23 -5.94 11.87 0.81
CA SER A 23 -7.10 12.76 0.94
C SER A 23 -6.72 14.17 1.39
N ILE A 24 -5.76 14.30 2.31
CA ILE A 24 -5.33 15.62 2.80
C ILE A 24 -4.54 16.35 1.72
N ILE A 25 -3.58 15.67 1.07
CA ILE A 25 -2.75 16.24 0.01
C ILE A 25 -3.63 16.76 -1.13
N SER A 26 -4.67 16.03 -1.55
CA SER A 26 -5.53 16.47 -2.66
C SER A 26 -6.32 17.75 -2.35
N GLN A 27 -6.55 18.05 -1.07
CA GLN A 27 -7.36 19.20 -0.60
C GLN A 27 -6.51 20.29 0.08
N CYS A 28 -5.19 20.14 0.13
CA CYS A 28 -4.30 21.10 0.78
C CYS A 28 -3.86 22.20 -0.20
N GLU A 29 -4.31 23.43 0.06
CA GLU A 29 -3.92 24.64 -0.67
C GLU A 29 -2.54 25.15 -0.26
N ASN A 30 -2.18 25.06 1.03
CA ASN A 30 -0.90 25.54 1.54
C ASN A 30 0.26 24.67 0.99
N PRO A 31 1.19 25.23 0.19
CA PRO A 31 2.23 24.43 -0.46
C PRO A 31 3.22 23.78 0.50
N GLU A 32 3.58 24.47 1.58
CA GLU A 32 4.55 23.97 2.57
C GLU A 32 3.98 22.82 3.39
N LEU A 33 2.73 22.97 3.83
CA LEU A 33 2.00 21.90 4.50
C LEU A 33 1.79 20.70 3.58
N ARG A 34 1.43 20.94 2.31
CA ARG A 34 1.29 19.90 1.31
C ARG A 34 2.58 19.10 1.15
N GLN A 35 3.72 19.78 1.01
CA GLN A 35 5.03 19.12 0.89
C GLN A 35 5.36 18.29 2.14
N THR A 36 5.11 18.85 3.32
CA THR A 36 5.35 18.16 4.60
C THR A 36 4.57 16.85 4.67
N ILE A 37 3.29 16.86 4.29
CA ILE A 37 2.44 15.66 4.31
C ILE A 37 2.86 14.65 3.22
N GLN A 38 3.32 15.13 2.06
CA GLN A 38 3.90 14.27 1.03
C GLN A 38 5.14 13.54 1.55
N ASP A 39 6.01 14.22 2.28
CA ASP A 39 7.21 13.62 2.86
C ASP A 39 6.87 12.59 3.94
N MET A 40 5.88 12.88 4.81
CA MET A 40 5.36 11.92 5.78
C MET A 40 4.81 10.67 5.09
N ARG A 41 3.98 10.84 4.06
CA ARG A 41 3.43 9.73 3.27
C ARG A 41 4.54 8.88 2.65
N ASN A 42 5.56 9.52 2.08
CA ASN A 42 6.68 8.79 1.45
C ASN A 42 7.45 7.97 2.50
N GLN A 43 7.68 8.51 3.69
CA GLN A 43 8.33 7.76 4.76
C GLN A 43 7.48 6.58 5.26
N ASP A 44 6.17 6.77 5.42
CA ASP A 44 5.26 5.70 5.84
C ASP A 44 5.10 4.62 4.78
N GLU A 45 5.18 4.95 3.49
CA GLU A 45 5.21 3.97 2.40
C GLU A 45 6.45 3.07 2.51
N ILE A 46 7.63 3.65 2.74
CA ILE A 46 8.88 2.89 2.95
C ILE A 46 8.74 1.95 4.16
N ARG A 47 8.16 2.43 5.26
CA ARG A 47 7.90 1.62 6.47
C ARG A 47 6.91 0.50 6.18
N GLN A 48 5.82 0.80 5.48
CA GLN A 48 4.78 -0.16 5.11
C GLN A 48 5.36 -1.28 4.26
N TYR A 49 6.13 -0.95 3.22
CA TYR A 49 6.71 -1.95 2.33
C TYR A 49 7.76 -2.81 3.05
N SER A 50 8.56 -2.21 3.92
CA SER A 50 9.54 -2.93 4.75
C SER A 50 8.86 -3.93 5.69
N LEU A 51 7.79 -3.49 6.36
CA LEU A 51 7.01 -4.35 7.25
C LEU A 51 6.26 -5.44 6.50
N PHE A 52 5.73 -5.14 5.32
CA PHE A 52 5.09 -6.12 4.43
C PHE A 52 6.07 -7.25 4.06
N LYS A 53 7.31 -6.93 3.70
CA LYS A 53 8.33 -7.96 3.39
C LYS A 53 8.61 -8.85 4.60
N ILE A 54 8.78 -8.26 5.78
CA ILE A 54 8.98 -9.02 7.03
C ILE A 54 7.77 -9.91 7.33
N ALA A 55 6.55 -9.37 7.19
CA ALA A 55 5.32 -10.12 7.41
C ALA A 55 5.17 -11.29 6.43
N LYS A 56 5.59 -11.10 5.17
CA LYS A 56 5.61 -12.14 4.14
C LYS A 56 6.63 -13.23 4.48
N GLU A 57 7.86 -12.87 4.82
CA GLU A 57 8.94 -13.80 5.18
C GLU A 57 8.58 -14.66 6.40
N LYS A 58 7.90 -14.06 7.39
CA LYS A 58 7.43 -14.76 8.59
C LYS A 58 6.13 -15.55 8.40
N GLY A 59 5.50 -15.50 7.22
CA GLY A 59 4.22 -16.15 6.95
C GLY A 59 3.02 -15.49 7.67
N TYR A 60 3.19 -14.26 8.15
CA TYR A 60 2.13 -13.49 8.80
C TYR A 60 1.18 -12.85 7.79
N TYR A 61 1.67 -12.60 6.57
CA TYR A 61 0.90 -12.06 5.46
C TYR A 61 1.08 -12.92 4.21
N ILE A 62 -0.03 -13.34 3.59
CA ILE A 62 -0.02 -14.04 2.30
C ILE A 62 -0.50 -13.05 1.25
N PRO A 63 0.38 -12.55 0.36
CA PRO A 63 -0.06 -11.67 -0.73
C PRO A 63 -0.99 -12.41 -1.68
N ALA A 64 -1.83 -11.65 -2.37
CA ALA A 64 -2.62 -12.19 -3.48
C ALA A 64 -1.71 -12.92 -4.46
N GLN A 65 -2.20 -14.04 -4.98
CA GLN A 65 -1.47 -14.80 -5.99
C GLN A 65 -1.27 -13.92 -7.22
N GLN A 66 -0.10 -14.02 -7.84
CA GLN A 66 0.13 -13.35 -9.11
C GLN A 66 -0.88 -13.87 -10.13
N ALA A 67 -1.42 -12.95 -10.95
CA ALA A 67 -2.25 -13.33 -12.07
C ALA A 67 -1.47 -14.27 -13.00
N THR A 68 -2.16 -15.26 -13.54
CA THR A 68 -1.62 -16.15 -14.56
C THR A 68 -1.42 -15.41 -15.88
N GLN A 69 -0.52 -15.92 -16.73
CA GLN A 69 -0.31 -15.35 -18.07
C GLN A 69 -1.59 -15.36 -18.91
N GLU A 70 -2.45 -16.35 -18.71
CA GLU A 70 -3.75 -16.47 -19.37
C GLU A 70 -4.72 -15.36 -18.94
N GLU A 71 -4.81 -15.07 -17.64
CA GLU A 71 -5.61 -13.95 -17.12
C GLU A 71 -5.10 -12.60 -17.64
N ILE A 72 -3.78 -12.41 -17.69
CA ILE A 72 -3.16 -11.20 -18.26
C ILE A 72 -3.49 -11.07 -19.75
N ALA A 73 -3.33 -12.15 -20.51
CA ALA A 73 -3.61 -12.16 -21.95
C ALA A 73 -5.08 -11.85 -22.24
N LYS A 74 -6.01 -12.42 -21.46
CA LYS A 74 -7.44 -12.16 -21.57
C LYS A 74 -7.79 -10.69 -21.34
N VAL A 75 -7.29 -10.09 -20.24
CA VAL A 75 -7.55 -8.67 -19.93
C VAL A 75 -6.98 -7.75 -21.01
N ASN A 76 -5.77 -8.03 -21.52
CA ASN A 76 -5.18 -7.26 -22.61
C ASN A 76 -6.03 -7.31 -23.88
N GLN A 77 -6.59 -8.48 -24.21
CA GLN A 77 -7.47 -8.64 -25.36
C GLN A 77 -8.79 -7.88 -25.20
N GLU A 78 -9.39 -7.88 -24.00
CA GLU A 78 -10.60 -7.10 -23.71
C GLU A 78 -10.35 -5.59 -23.80
N MET A 79 -9.22 -5.11 -23.27
CA MET A 79 -8.83 -3.69 -23.30
C MET A 79 -8.45 -3.18 -24.69
N SER A 80 -7.96 -4.05 -25.58
CA SER A 80 -7.59 -3.66 -26.96
C SER A 80 -8.79 -3.55 -27.90
N GLN A 81 -9.98 -4.00 -27.47
CA GLN A 81 -11.22 -3.99 -28.26
C GLN A 81 -12.18 -2.85 -27.88
N GLY A 82 -11.83 -2.01 -26.90
CA GLY A 82 -12.57 -0.80 -26.52
C GLY A 82 -11.91 0.46 -27.07
#